data_AF-A0A932ZYK0-F1
#
_entry.id   AF-A0A932ZYK0-F1
#
_cell.length_a   1.000
_cell.length_b   1.000
_cell.length_c   1.000
_cell.angle_alpha   90.00
_cell.angle_beta   90.00
_cell.angle_gamma   90.00
#
_symmetry.space_group_name_H-M   'P 1'
#
loop_
_entity.id
_entity.type
_entity.pdbx_description
1 polymer ?
#
loop_
_entity_poly.entity_id
_entity_poly.type
_entity_poly.pdbx_seq_one_letter_code
_entity_poly.pdbx_strand_id
1 'polypeptide(L)'
;MPPKRHSAPRRLHATYLLLILVSGLLAGIGLVFLIHAARGDVAVQTAATPEERSSGPASFAGQVAAPASTVPAVMSLAVRLSASSVLSQLKVVALAADGQTRQVLATGASVADVLAEHRVPRGSLDRVTPSPETTAWSGMQVRVVRVREAEVVEQVPVAPGEIRHTDPQLPSGTVVVKAEGQPGLKERRVRRVYADSRLESTRVMGEKVLRAAQPRLIGVGTRMQVASRGEFTGRPTLLMEATAYYPGPLNYGGGVNHITAIGTRARRGVVAVDPRVIPLKSRLFIEGYGFAVAEDTGGSIKGQRIDLCFDTYREAIKFGRRQVRVYILERPGDPPYRPQEKDKVDPR
;
A
#
# COMPACT_ATOMS: atom_id res chain seq x y z
N MET A 1 3.24 -3.76 80.66
CA MET A 1 3.58 -5.16 80.38
C MET A 1 4.45 -5.23 79.13
N PRO A 2 5.46 -6.11 79.11
CA PRO A 2 6.73 -5.89 78.42
C PRO A 2 6.82 -6.78 77.16
N PRO A 3 8.01 -7.19 76.66
CA PRO A 3 8.68 -6.58 75.50
C PRO A 3 9.05 -7.64 74.43
N LYS A 4 9.89 -7.26 73.46
CA LYS A 4 11.08 -7.98 72.90
C LYS A 4 11.28 -7.49 71.45
N ARG A 5 12.29 -6.69 71.10
CA ARG A 5 13.77 -6.83 71.19
C ARG A 5 14.33 -8.17 70.71
N HIS A 6 15.42 -8.02 69.95
CA HIS A 6 16.37 -8.99 69.40
C HIS A 6 16.04 -9.46 67.98
N SER A 7 16.96 -9.55 67.03
CA SER A 7 18.36 -9.14 66.92
C SER A 7 18.82 -9.55 65.51
N ALA A 8 19.44 -8.66 64.73
CA ALA A 8 20.42 -9.06 63.70
C ALA A 8 21.63 -9.73 64.41
N PRO A 9 22.57 -10.48 63.78
CA PRO A 9 23.03 -10.27 62.40
C PRO A 9 23.63 -11.51 61.66
N ARG A 10 24.24 -11.24 60.49
CA ARG A 10 25.37 -11.94 59.80
C ARG A 10 25.08 -12.95 58.68
N ARG A 11 25.31 -12.45 57.45
CA ARG A 11 26.25 -12.92 56.41
C ARG A 11 26.44 -14.44 56.22
N LEU A 12 26.13 -14.91 55.01
CA LEU A 12 26.95 -15.90 54.30
C LEU A 12 27.11 -15.48 52.83
N HIS A 13 28.36 -15.45 52.39
CA HIS A 13 28.79 -15.35 51.00
C HIS A 13 28.56 -16.71 50.32
N ALA A 14 28.16 -16.72 49.05
CA ALA A 14 28.39 -17.85 48.16
C ALA A 14 28.52 -17.33 46.71
N THR A 15 29.73 -16.88 46.42
CA THR A 15 30.31 -16.72 45.09
C THR A 15 30.30 -18.09 44.39
N TYR A 16 29.77 -18.19 43.17
CA TYR A 16 30.04 -19.34 42.29
C TYR A 16 30.95 -18.91 41.15
N LEU A 17 32.18 -19.43 41.20
CA LEU A 17 33.24 -19.35 40.22
C LEU A 17 33.64 -20.81 39.91
N LEU A 18 33.52 -21.26 38.65
CA LEU A 18 34.35 -22.33 38.05
C LEU A 18 34.05 -22.38 36.54
N LEU A 19 34.90 -21.87 35.64
CA LEU A 19 36.17 -22.40 35.09
C LEU A 19 36.03 -23.72 34.28
N ILE A 20 36.20 -23.55 32.96
CA ILE A 20 37.06 -24.27 32.01
C ILE A 20 37.18 -25.81 32.14
N LEU A 21 36.85 -26.50 31.04
CA LEU A 21 37.59 -27.70 30.62
C LEU A 21 37.90 -27.64 29.12
N VAL A 22 39.20 -27.67 28.85
CA VAL A 22 39.91 -27.71 27.58
C VAL A 22 40.25 -29.17 27.24
N SER A 23 40.40 -29.45 25.93
CA SER A 23 41.13 -30.59 25.31
C SER A 23 40.56 -31.99 25.56
N GLY A 24 40.50 -32.92 24.60
CA GLY A 24 41.20 -33.07 23.33
C GLY A 24 41.71 -34.51 23.25
N LEU A 25 41.42 -35.24 22.17
CA LEU A 25 42.21 -36.36 21.62
C LEU A 25 41.54 -36.79 20.30
N LEU A 26 42.08 -36.55 19.09
CA LEU A 26 43.29 -37.06 18.42
C LEU A 26 43.31 -38.57 18.13
N ALA A 27 43.82 -38.84 16.92
CA ALA A 27 44.26 -40.10 16.28
C ALA A 27 43.18 -40.83 15.44
N GLY A 28 43.38 -41.08 14.14
CA GLY A 28 44.50 -40.80 13.26
C GLY A 28 44.51 -41.68 12.00
N ILE A 29 45.15 -41.15 10.94
CA ILE A 29 46.02 -41.82 9.94
C ILE A 29 45.31 -42.62 8.82
N GLY A 30 45.63 -42.52 7.52
CA GLY A 30 46.80 -41.97 6.79
C GLY A 30 46.49 -41.69 5.29
N LEU A 31 47.16 -40.74 4.63
CA LEU A 31 48.47 -40.81 3.91
C LEU A 31 48.27 -41.11 2.39
N VAL A 32 48.25 -40.13 1.46
CA VAL A 32 49.36 -39.51 0.65
C VAL A 32 49.89 -40.45 -0.49
N PHE A 33 49.79 -40.18 -1.82
CA PHE A 33 50.52 -39.25 -2.75
C PHE A 33 49.72 -39.11 -4.10
N LEU A 34 49.51 -37.92 -4.72
CA LEU A 34 50.27 -37.17 -5.77
C LEU A 34 50.18 -37.73 -7.22
N ILE A 35 49.75 -36.97 -8.25
CA ILE A 35 50.53 -36.17 -9.27
C ILE A 35 49.50 -35.35 -10.11
N HIS A 36 49.47 -34.00 -10.08
CA HIS A 36 50.25 -32.95 -10.79
C HIS A 36 49.57 -32.38 -12.05
N ALA A 37 49.21 -31.09 -12.05
CA ALA A 37 49.05 -30.26 -13.26
C ALA A 37 49.33 -28.79 -12.93
N ALA A 38 50.33 -28.24 -13.62
CA ALA A 38 50.91 -26.90 -13.50
C ALA A 38 49.95 -25.79 -14.01
N ARG A 39 49.81 -24.67 -13.29
CA ARG A 39 50.36 -23.31 -13.55
C ARG A 39 50.15 -22.77 -14.99
N GLY A 40 49.77 -21.50 -15.19
CA GLY A 40 49.91 -20.37 -14.28
C GLY A 40 49.18 -19.09 -14.68
N ASP A 41 49.33 -18.13 -13.76
CA ASP A 41 48.69 -16.83 -13.65
C ASP A 41 49.17 -15.79 -14.66
N VAL A 42 48.31 -14.82 -14.97
CA VAL A 42 48.72 -13.42 -15.18
C VAL A 42 47.70 -12.50 -14.52
N ALA A 43 48.18 -11.68 -13.58
CA ALA A 43 47.45 -10.60 -12.94
C ALA A 43 47.50 -9.33 -13.81
N VAL A 44 46.40 -8.56 -13.82
CA VAL A 44 46.35 -7.21 -14.41
C VAL A 44 45.87 -6.22 -13.34
N GLN A 45 46.72 -5.25 -13.03
CA GLN A 45 46.34 -3.95 -12.47
C GLN A 45 46.43 -2.93 -13.60
N THR A 46 45.38 -2.13 -13.80
CA THR A 46 45.52 -0.74 -14.28
C THR A 46 44.29 0.10 -13.96
N ALA A 47 44.58 1.37 -13.64
CA ALA A 47 43.70 2.42 -13.17
C ALA A 47 42.76 3.01 -14.24
N ALA A 48 41.86 3.86 -13.76
CA ALA A 48 40.67 4.40 -14.43
C ALA A 48 40.88 5.72 -15.21
N THR A 49 40.08 5.87 -16.29
CA THR A 49 39.38 7.08 -16.83
C THR A 49 40.18 8.31 -17.29
N PRO A 50 39.72 9.16 -18.26
CA PRO A 50 38.32 9.62 -18.45
C PRO A 50 37.79 9.89 -19.89
N GLU A 51 36.46 10.16 -19.95
CA GLU A 51 35.67 11.01 -20.92
C GLU A 51 35.71 10.67 -22.44
N GLU A 52 34.72 10.90 -23.31
CA GLU A 52 33.46 11.66 -23.34
C GLU A 52 32.61 11.19 -24.58
N ARG A 53 31.28 11.45 -24.54
CA ARG A 53 30.35 11.81 -25.65
C ARG A 53 29.93 10.85 -26.81
N SER A 54 28.61 10.62 -26.80
CA SER A 54 27.58 10.97 -27.81
C SER A 54 27.24 10.09 -29.02
N SER A 55 25.92 9.96 -29.20
CA SER A 55 25.10 9.85 -30.44
C SER A 55 25.17 8.59 -31.32
N GLY A 56 23.99 8.02 -31.61
CA GLY A 56 23.75 7.06 -32.71
C GLY A 56 23.82 7.73 -34.10
N PRO A 57 23.24 7.19 -35.20
CA PRO A 57 22.43 5.96 -35.36
C PRO A 57 22.87 5.03 -36.52
N ALA A 58 22.22 3.87 -36.61
CA ALA A 58 21.92 3.00 -37.77
C ALA A 58 22.92 2.75 -38.94
N SER A 59 22.98 1.45 -39.33
CA SER A 59 23.02 0.90 -40.70
C SER A 59 24.36 0.39 -41.33
N PHE A 60 24.40 -0.94 -41.47
CA PHE A 60 24.89 -1.82 -42.57
C PHE A 60 26.37 -2.29 -42.69
N ALA A 61 26.47 -3.63 -42.86
CA ALA A 61 27.50 -4.49 -43.45
C ALA A 61 28.87 -4.67 -42.74
N GLY A 62 29.20 -5.94 -42.46
CA GLY A 62 30.54 -6.40 -42.08
C GLY A 62 30.53 -7.86 -41.62
N GLN A 63 31.01 -8.76 -42.47
CA GLN A 63 31.07 -10.20 -42.30
C GLN A 63 32.34 -10.62 -41.52
N VAL A 64 32.20 -11.69 -40.72
CA VAL A 64 33.22 -12.64 -40.22
C VAL A 64 34.24 -12.20 -39.15
N ALA A 65 34.07 -12.72 -37.93
CA ALA A 65 35.11 -13.43 -37.19
C ALA A 65 34.44 -14.35 -36.13
N ALA A 66 34.63 -15.66 -36.27
CA ALA A 66 34.16 -16.66 -35.32
C ALA A 66 35.02 -16.66 -34.04
N PRO A 67 34.45 -16.83 -32.83
CA PRO A 67 35.20 -17.37 -31.72
C PRO A 67 35.15 -18.90 -31.78
N ALA A 68 36.31 -19.51 -31.63
CA ALA A 68 36.54 -20.95 -31.68
C ALA A 68 35.56 -21.72 -30.78
N SER A 69 34.81 -22.61 -31.41
CA SER A 69 34.00 -23.63 -30.78
C SER A 69 34.89 -24.60 -29.99
N THR A 70 34.77 -24.61 -28.67
CA THR A 70 35.20 -25.75 -27.85
C THR A 70 33.98 -26.62 -27.61
N VAL A 71 33.75 -27.59 -28.50
CA VAL A 71 32.78 -28.66 -28.31
C VAL A 71 33.49 -29.75 -27.50
N PRO A 72 33.02 -30.16 -26.31
CA PRO A 72 33.56 -31.36 -25.68
C PRO A 72 33.09 -32.56 -26.48
N ALA A 73 34.06 -33.28 -27.05
CA ALA A 73 33.86 -34.54 -27.73
C ALA A 73 33.46 -35.62 -26.71
N VAL A 74 32.19 -36.02 -26.72
CA VAL A 74 31.78 -37.32 -26.18
C VAL A 74 30.69 -37.89 -27.07
N MET A 75 31.05 -38.85 -27.93
CA MET A 75 30.29 -40.07 -28.24
C MET A 75 30.96 -40.80 -29.42
N SER A 76 31.83 -41.76 -29.11
CA SER A 76 32.19 -42.83 -30.04
C SER A 76 31.43 -44.08 -29.63
N LEU A 77 30.28 -44.32 -30.27
CA LEU A 77 29.63 -45.62 -30.28
C LEU A 77 29.63 -46.12 -31.72
N ALA A 78 30.50 -47.08 -32.01
CA ALA A 78 30.61 -47.69 -33.32
C ALA A 78 29.44 -48.66 -33.55
N VAL A 79 28.42 -48.23 -34.27
CA VAL A 79 27.41 -49.11 -34.87
C VAL A 79 27.72 -49.19 -36.37
N ARG A 80 28.20 -50.36 -36.83
CA ARG A 80 28.32 -50.67 -38.26
C ARG A 80 26.97 -51.18 -38.77
N LEU A 81 26.09 -50.26 -39.16
CA LEU A 81 24.91 -50.54 -39.98
C LEU A 81 24.75 -49.37 -40.96
N SER A 82 24.81 -49.64 -42.27
CA SER A 82 24.33 -48.79 -43.38
C SER A 82 24.12 -47.29 -43.04
N ALA A 83 25.22 -46.56 -42.86
CA ALA A 83 25.22 -45.26 -42.18
C ALA A 83 24.77 -44.05 -43.05
N SER A 84 24.67 -44.17 -44.37
CA SER A 84 24.38 -43.01 -45.23
C SER A 84 22.92 -42.52 -45.19
N SER A 85 21.93 -43.40 -44.96
CA SER A 85 20.52 -42.99 -44.90
C SER A 85 20.10 -42.46 -43.53
N VAL A 86 20.65 -43.04 -42.44
CA VAL A 86 20.29 -42.71 -41.05
C VAL A 86 20.82 -41.34 -40.61
N LEU A 87 22.03 -40.95 -41.07
CA LEU A 87 22.62 -39.65 -40.72
C LEU A 87 21.88 -38.45 -41.35
N SER A 88 21.19 -38.65 -42.48
CA SER A 88 20.45 -37.59 -43.19
C SER A 88 19.13 -37.18 -42.50
N GLN A 89 18.70 -37.92 -41.49
CA GLN A 89 17.41 -37.73 -40.81
C GLN A 89 17.53 -37.14 -39.39
N LEU A 90 18.75 -36.96 -38.88
CA LEU A 90 18.98 -36.39 -37.55
C LEU A 90 18.67 -34.89 -37.55
N LYS A 91 17.74 -34.47 -36.69
CA LYS A 91 17.35 -33.06 -36.54
C LYS A 91 18.09 -32.46 -35.35
N VAL A 92 18.62 -31.25 -35.50
CA VAL A 92 19.25 -30.52 -34.40
C VAL A 92 18.22 -29.56 -33.81
N VAL A 93 17.97 -29.64 -32.49
CA VAL A 93 16.96 -28.82 -31.80
C VAL A 93 17.63 -28.06 -30.66
N ALA A 94 17.30 -26.78 -30.49
CA ALA A 94 17.72 -25.99 -29.35
C ALA A 94 16.73 -26.21 -28.20
N LEU A 95 17.15 -26.92 -27.15
CA LEU A 95 16.33 -27.22 -25.98
C LEU A 95 16.68 -26.27 -24.83
N ALA A 96 15.73 -25.42 -24.44
CA ALA A 96 15.80 -24.53 -23.29
C ALA A 96 14.92 -25.07 -22.14
N ALA A 97 15.54 -25.54 -21.08
CA ALA A 97 14.87 -26.08 -19.89
C ALA A 97 15.72 -25.83 -18.64
N ASP A 98 15.08 -25.65 -17.49
CA ASP A 98 15.75 -25.54 -16.18
C ASP A 98 16.85 -24.47 -16.12
N GLY A 99 16.62 -23.34 -16.81
CA GLY A 99 17.55 -22.21 -16.90
C GLY A 99 18.74 -22.42 -17.84
N GLN A 100 18.82 -23.55 -18.54
CA GLN A 100 19.89 -23.86 -19.49
C GLN A 100 19.36 -24.03 -20.91
N THR A 101 20.18 -23.68 -21.90
CA THR A 101 19.90 -23.94 -23.32
C THR A 101 21.01 -24.81 -23.89
N ARG A 102 20.64 -25.92 -24.55
CA ARG A 102 21.58 -26.87 -25.14
C ARG A 102 21.11 -27.26 -26.54
N GLN A 103 22.04 -27.53 -27.44
CA GLN A 103 21.75 -28.14 -28.75
C GLN A 103 21.69 -29.65 -28.56
N VAL A 104 20.61 -30.27 -29.04
CA VAL A 104 20.36 -31.70 -28.87
C VAL A 104 19.97 -32.35 -30.19
N LEU A 105 20.34 -33.62 -30.34
CA LEU A 105 19.91 -34.44 -31.47
C LEU A 105 18.53 -35.02 -31.18
N ALA A 106 17.59 -34.80 -32.09
CA ALA A 106 16.26 -35.40 -32.03
C ALA A 106 16.24 -36.64 -32.93
N THR A 107 16.14 -37.82 -32.32
CA THR A 107 15.88 -39.09 -33.03
C THR A 107 14.38 -39.40 -33.09
N GLY A 108 13.59 -38.82 -32.18
CA GLY A 108 12.13 -38.87 -32.17
C GLY A 108 11.42 -37.99 -33.20
N ALA A 109 10.13 -38.26 -33.40
CA ALA A 109 9.31 -37.54 -34.38
C ALA A 109 8.77 -36.22 -33.82
N SER A 110 8.53 -36.13 -32.50
CA SER A 110 7.82 -35.02 -31.85
C SER A 110 8.66 -34.29 -30.79
N VAL A 111 8.21 -33.11 -30.37
CA VAL A 111 8.78 -32.38 -29.23
C VAL A 111 8.75 -33.22 -27.95
N ALA A 112 7.70 -34.00 -27.71
CA ALA A 112 7.60 -34.90 -26.56
C ALA A 112 8.72 -35.96 -26.55
N ASP A 113 9.04 -36.54 -27.71
CA ASP A 113 10.12 -37.51 -27.85
C ASP A 113 11.48 -36.87 -27.57
N VAL A 114 11.72 -35.65 -28.07
CA VAL A 114 12.95 -34.90 -27.80
C VAL A 114 13.14 -34.67 -26.29
N LEU A 115 12.08 -34.30 -25.58
CA LEU A 115 12.15 -34.11 -24.12
C LEU A 115 12.45 -35.43 -23.40
N ALA A 116 11.85 -36.54 -23.83
CA ALA A 116 12.06 -37.86 -23.24
C ALA A 116 13.48 -38.39 -23.48
N GLU A 117 14.00 -38.30 -24.70
CA GLU A 117 15.36 -38.72 -25.08
C GLU A 117 16.43 -37.99 -24.27
N HIS A 118 16.24 -36.69 -24.04
CA HIS A 118 17.19 -35.84 -23.31
C HIS A 118 16.92 -35.76 -21.81
N ARG A 119 16.06 -36.64 -21.28
CA ARG A 119 15.75 -36.79 -19.84
C ARG A 119 15.25 -35.48 -19.21
N VAL A 120 14.42 -34.74 -19.94
CA VAL A 120 13.70 -33.56 -19.45
C VAL A 120 12.26 -33.99 -19.17
N PRO A 121 11.96 -34.58 -17.98
CA PRO A 121 10.61 -34.99 -17.64
C PRO A 121 9.69 -33.77 -17.60
N ARG A 122 8.41 -33.92 -17.98
CA ARG A 122 7.41 -32.86 -17.88
C ARG A 122 6.57 -33.01 -16.61
N GLY A 123 6.43 -31.93 -15.84
CA GLY A 123 5.41 -31.83 -14.81
C GLY A 123 4.01 -31.67 -15.43
N SER A 124 2.95 -31.97 -14.66
CA SER A 124 1.57 -31.84 -15.13
C SER A 124 1.15 -30.40 -15.42
N LEU A 125 1.85 -29.41 -14.86
CA LEU A 125 1.58 -27.98 -15.03
C LEU A 125 2.60 -27.29 -15.94
N ASP A 126 3.69 -27.97 -16.30
CA ASP A 126 4.77 -27.38 -17.10
C ASP A 126 4.27 -27.00 -18.49
N ARG A 127 4.76 -25.86 -18.99
CA ARG A 127 4.39 -25.35 -20.31
C ARG A 127 5.53 -25.60 -21.28
N VAL A 128 5.23 -26.28 -22.38
CA VAL A 128 6.19 -26.57 -23.46
C VAL A 128 5.78 -25.78 -24.71
N THR A 129 6.76 -25.17 -25.37
CA THR A 129 6.55 -24.44 -26.63
C THR A 129 7.65 -24.82 -27.61
N PRO A 130 7.33 -25.30 -28.83
CA PRO A 130 5.99 -25.64 -29.36
C PRO A 130 5.27 -26.75 -28.59
N SER A 131 4.03 -27.06 -29.00
CA SER A 131 3.24 -28.15 -28.39
C SER A 131 4.02 -29.47 -28.37
N PRO A 132 3.91 -30.31 -27.32
CA PRO A 132 4.56 -31.62 -27.27
C PRO A 132 4.30 -32.51 -28.49
N GLU A 133 3.12 -32.39 -29.12
CA GLU A 133 2.74 -33.16 -30.32
C GLU A 133 3.32 -32.60 -31.63
N THR A 134 3.98 -31.44 -31.58
CA THR A 134 4.56 -30.81 -32.77
C THR A 134 5.71 -31.67 -33.29
N THR A 135 5.69 -31.97 -34.59
CA THR A 135 6.78 -32.69 -35.25
C THR A 135 8.09 -31.90 -35.12
N ALA A 136 9.17 -32.54 -34.69
CA ALA A 136 10.46 -31.89 -34.58
C ALA A 136 11.07 -31.63 -35.97
N TRP A 137 11.70 -30.46 -36.16
CA TRP A 137 12.52 -30.12 -37.33
C TRP A 137 13.86 -29.52 -36.91
N SER A 138 14.84 -29.56 -37.83
CA SER A 138 16.17 -29.01 -37.56
C SER A 138 16.11 -27.48 -37.42
N GLY A 139 16.77 -26.94 -36.39
CA GLY A 139 16.72 -25.52 -36.02
C GLY A 139 15.51 -25.13 -35.15
N MET A 140 14.61 -26.06 -34.80
CA MET A 140 13.50 -25.79 -33.88
C MET A 140 14.02 -25.37 -32.50
N GLN A 141 13.35 -24.40 -31.88
CA GLN A 141 13.58 -24.04 -30.48
C GLN A 141 12.47 -24.65 -29.62
N VAL A 142 12.85 -25.48 -28.66
CA VAL A 142 11.93 -26.03 -27.66
C VAL A 142 12.20 -25.35 -26.34
N ARG A 143 11.18 -24.70 -25.78
CA ARG A 143 11.23 -24.08 -24.46
C ARG A 143 10.32 -24.85 -23.49
N VAL A 144 10.88 -25.20 -22.34
CA VAL A 144 10.16 -25.76 -21.21
C VAL A 144 10.17 -24.72 -20.09
N VAL A 145 8.97 -24.30 -19.67
CA VAL A 145 8.76 -23.43 -18.51
C VAL A 145 8.26 -24.29 -17.36
N ARG A 146 9.02 -24.32 -16.26
CA ARG A 146 8.65 -25.07 -15.06
C ARG A 146 7.59 -24.33 -14.28
N VAL A 147 6.42 -24.93 -14.12
CA VAL A 147 5.30 -24.33 -13.40
C VAL A 147 5.10 -25.07 -12.09
N ARG A 148 5.18 -24.35 -10.97
CA ARG A 148 4.86 -24.87 -9.65
C ARG A 148 3.76 -24.04 -9.01
N GLU A 149 2.94 -24.70 -8.22
CA GLU A 149 1.94 -24.05 -7.39
C GLU A 149 2.26 -24.33 -5.92
N ALA A 150 2.12 -23.30 -5.10
CA ALA A 150 2.27 -23.42 -3.67
C ALA A 150 1.06 -22.81 -2.98
N GLU A 151 0.45 -23.57 -2.06
CA GLU A 151 -0.47 -23.00 -1.09
C GLU A 151 0.32 -22.49 0.11
N VAL A 152 0.07 -21.23 0.47
CA VAL A 152 0.68 -20.58 1.63
C VAL A 152 -0.43 -20.07 2.51
N VAL A 153 -0.31 -20.32 3.82
CA VAL A 153 -1.13 -19.67 4.83
C VAL A 153 -0.31 -18.55 5.44
N GLU A 154 -0.80 -17.33 5.34
CA GLU A 154 -0.16 -16.15 5.92
C GLU A 154 -1.10 -15.48 6.92
N GLN A 155 -0.54 -14.94 7.99
CA GLN A 155 -1.28 -14.13 8.95
C GLN A 155 -1.20 -12.67 8.56
N VAL A 156 -2.35 -12.02 8.45
CA VAL A 156 -2.49 -10.64 8.00
C VAL A 156 -3.22 -9.83 9.08
N PRO A 157 -2.69 -8.68 9.51
CA PRO A 157 -3.39 -7.82 10.46
C PRO A 157 -4.68 -7.25 9.83
N VAL A 158 -5.73 -7.13 10.64
CA VAL A 158 -6.99 -6.49 10.25
C VAL A 158 -7.06 -5.14 10.95
N ALA A 159 -7.12 -4.06 10.17
CA ALA A 159 -7.22 -2.71 10.72
C ALA A 159 -8.48 -2.55 11.59
N PRO A 160 -8.39 -1.85 12.74
CA PRO A 160 -9.55 -1.56 13.55
C PRO A 160 -10.50 -0.61 12.82
N GLY A 161 -11.80 -0.87 12.92
CA GLY A 161 -12.83 0.08 12.49
C GLY A 161 -12.96 1.26 13.46
N GLU A 162 -13.76 2.26 13.13
CA GLU A 162 -14.07 3.39 14.02
C GLU A 162 -15.56 3.38 14.41
N ILE A 163 -15.85 3.55 15.70
CA ILE A 163 -17.20 3.81 16.21
C ILE A 163 -17.24 5.23 16.78
N ARG A 164 -18.18 6.04 16.27
CA ARG A 164 -18.37 7.44 16.68
C ARG A 164 -19.63 7.55 17.54
N HIS A 165 -19.50 8.17 18.71
CA HIS A 165 -20.61 8.44 19.61
C HIS A 165 -20.62 9.93 20.01
N THR A 166 -21.81 10.52 20.13
CA THR A 166 -21.98 11.91 20.55
C THR A 166 -21.72 12.07 22.04
N ASP A 167 -21.00 13.12 22.42
CA ASP A 167 -20.64 13.38 23.81
C ASP A 167 -21.10 14.78 24.24
N PRO A 168 -22.16 14.88 25.07
CA PRO A 168 -22.68 16.17 25.52
C PRO A 168 -21.82 16.84 26.60
N GLN A 169 -20.74 16.20 27.08
CA GLN A 169 -19.79 16.82 28.02
C GLN A 169 -18.68 17.55 27.28
N LEU A 170 -18.33 17.09 26.07
CA LEU A 170 -17.31 17.71 25.24
C LEU A 170 -17.87 18.91 24.46
N PRO A 171 -17.12 20.02 24.36
CA PRO A 171 -17.51 21.15 23.52
C PRO A 171 -17.78 20.70 22.09
N SER A 172 -18.79 21.32 21.47
CA SER A 172 -19.20 21.01 20.11
C SER A 172 -18.01 20.94 19.16
N GLY A 173 -18.02 19.89 18.33
CA GLY A 173 -17.00 19.49 17.35
C GLY A 173 -15.56 19.36 17.85
N THR A 174 -15.37 19.24 19.17
CA THR A 174 -14.22 18.52 19.70
C THR A 174 -14.34 17.06 19.28
N VAL A 175 -13.29 16.49 18.70
CA VAL A 175 -13.20 15.06 18.41
C VAL A 175 -12.09 14.49 19.27
N VAL A 176 -12.43 13.58 20.16
CA VAL A 176 -11.45 12.91 21.02
C VAL A 176 -11.48 11.42 20.78
N VAL A 177 -10.31 10.81 20.85
CA VAL A 177 -10.18 9.36 20.84
C VAL A 177 -10.36 8.89 22.27
N LYS A 178 -11.43 8.15 22.54
CA LYS A 178 -11.68 7.53 23.83
C LYS A 178 -10.94 6.21 23.99
N ALA A 179 -10.68 5.51 22.88
CA ALA A 179 -9.82 4.32 22.82
C ALA A 179 -9.26 4.15 21.40
N GLU A 180 -7.96 3.85 21.26
CA GLU A 180 -7.30 3.73 19.94
C GLU A 180 -7.72 2.48 19.12
N GLY A 181 -8.40 1.53 19.75
CA GLY A 181 -8.69 0.23 19.15
C GLY A 181 -7.45 -0.67 19.09
N GLN A 182 -7.63 -1.91 18.66
CA GLN A 182 -6.54 -2.88 18.51
C GLN A 182 -6.68 -3.65 17.20
N PRO A 183 -5.61 -3.83 16.42
CA PRO A 183 -5.65 -4.63 15.21
C PRO A 183 -6.08 -6.08 15.47
N GLY A 184 -6.99 -6.53 14.63
CA GLY A 184 -7.35 -7.93 14.53
C GLY A 184 -6.29 -8.73 13.77
N LEU A 185 -6.54 -10.01 13.61
CA LEU A 185 -5.67 -10.92 12.88
C LEU A 185 -6.54 -11.89 12.08
N LYS A 186 -6.20 -12.07 10.81
CA LYS A 186 -6.81 -13.09 9.95
C LYS A 186 -5.77 -13.97 9.30
N GLU A 187 -6.13 -15.23 9.10
CA GLU A 187 -5.42 -16.12 8.20
C GLU A 187 -5.92 -15.89 6.78
N ARG A 188 -4.99 -15.78 5.85
CA ARG A 188 -5.26 -15.72 4.41
C ARG A 188 -4.57 -16.91 3.76
N ARG A 189 -5.36 -17.80 3.16
CA ARG A 189 -4.85 -18.90 2.34
C ARG A 189 -4.69 -18.39 0.92
N VAL A 190 -3.47 -18.42 0.39
CA VAL A 190 -3.14 -17.98 -0.97
C VAL A 190 -2.54 -19.11 -1.78
N ARG A 191 -2.94 -19.22 -3.05
CA ARG A 191 -2.28 -20.06 -4.06
C ARG A 191 -1.35 -19.16 -4.87
N ARG A 192 -0.07 -19.49 -4.90
CA ARG A 192 0.97 -18.79 -5.65
C ARG A 192 1.43 -19.68 -6.81
N VAL A 193 1.37 -19.15 -8.03
CA VAL A 193 1.87 -19.82 -9.24
C VAL A 193 3.23 -19.23 -9.57
N TYR A 194 4.23 -20.08 -9.75
CA TYR A 194 5.57 -19.68 -10.17
C TYR A 194 5.92 -20.32 -11.50
N ALA A 195 6.53 -19.52 -12.38
CA ALA A 195 7.11 -19.95 -13.65
C ALA A 195 8.62 -19.72 -13.59
N ASP A 196 9.42 -20.77 -13.80
CA ASP A 196 10.89 -20.73 -13.70
C ASP A 196 11.37 -20.03 -12.40
N SER A 197 10.75 -20.40 -11.28
CA SER A 197 10.98 -19.83 -9.93
C SER A 197 10.52 -18.39 -9.70
N ARG A 198 10.05 -17.67 -10.73
CA ARG A 198 9.48 -16.32 -10.60
C ARG A 198 7.99 -16.39 -10.27
N LEU A 199 7.52 -15.61 -9.29
CA LEU A 199 6.11 -15.50 -8.97
C LEU A 199 5.36 -14.88 -10.15
N GLU A 200 4.44 -15.64 -10.75
CA GLU A 200 3.62 -15.23 -11.89
C GLU A 200 2.26 -14.71 -11.42
N SER A 201 1.63 -15.38 -10.45
CA SER A 201 0.35 -14.93 -9.90
C SER A 201 0.14 -15.35 -8.45
N THR A 202 -0.71 -14.60 -7.75
CA THR A 202 -1.21 -14.93 -6.41
C THR A 202 -2.72 -14.84 -6.40
N ARG A 203 -3.41 -15.87 -5.90
CA ARG A 203 -4.87 -15.90 -5.75
C ARG A 203 -5.23 -16.18 -4.30
N VAL A 204 -6.10 -15.35 -3.73
CA VAL A 204 -6.69 -15.62 -2.41
C VAL A 204 -7.72 -16.72 -2.55
N MET A 205 -7.54 -17.79 -1.79
CA MET A 205 -8.43 -18.95 -1.79
C MET A 205 -9.44 -18.91 -0.65
N GLY A 206 -9.11 -18.23 0.44
CA GLY A 206 -10.00 -18.06 1.58
C GLY A 206 -9.36 -17.23 2.67
N GLU A 207 -10.22 -16.69 3.54
CA GLU A 207 -9.81 -15.94 4.71
C GLU A 207 -10.57 -16.44 5.93
N LYS A 208 -9.90 -16.47 7.09
CA LYS A 208 -10.49 -16.82 8.37
C LYS A 208 -10.04 -15.81 9.41
N VAL A 209 -10.98 -15.13 10.05
CA VAL A 209 -10.66 -14.22 11.16
C VAL A 209 -10.25 -15.07 12.37
N LEU A 210 -9.01 -14.87 12.84
CA LEU A 210 -8.51 -15.52 14.05
C LEU A 210 -8.83 -14.68 15.29
N ARG A 211 -8.68 -13.37 15.17
CA ARG A 211 -8.98 -12.40 16.23
C ARG A 211 -9.66 -11.19 15.62
N ALA A 212 -10.87 -10.87 16.08
CA ALA A 212 -11.56 -9.67 15.65
C ALA A 212 -10.76 -8.41 16.04
N ALA A 213 -10.80 -7.39 15.19
CA ALA A 213 -10.25 -6.09 15.53
C ALA A 213 -11.14 -5.41 16.57
N GLN A 214 -10.52 -4.75 17.56
CA GLN A 214 -11.26 -3.91 18.51
C GLN A 214 -11.37 -2.50 17.91
N PRO A 215 -12.58 -1.94 17.79
CA PRO A 215 -12.75 -0.65 17.14
C PRO A 215 -12.13 0.49 17.96
N ARG A 216 -11.68 1.51 17.25
CA ARG A 216 -11.37 2.81 17.83
C ARG A 216 -12.66 3.48 18.28
N LEU A 217 -12.70 3.94 19.52
CA LEU A 217 -13.85 4.68 20.06
C LEU A 217 -13.59 6.17 19.97
N ILE A 218 -14.45 6.88 19.25
CA ILE A 218 -14.32 8.32 19.01
C ILE A 218 -15.51 9.04 19.64
N GLY A 219 -15.22 9.94 20.57
CA GLY A 219 -16.19 10.87 21.14
C GLY A 219 -16.28 12.14 20.29
N VAL A 220 -17.49 12.48 19.83
CA VAL A 220 -17.77 13.71 19.08
C VAL A 220 -18.56 14.65 19.98
N GLY A 221 -17.95 15.77 20.37
CA GLY A 221 -18.57 16.73 21.28
C GLY A 221 -19.79 17.41 20.68
N THR A 222 -20.84 17.58 21.49
CA THR A 222 -22.09 18.24 21.11
C THR A 222 -22.47 19.39 22.04
N ARG A 223 -21.70 19.66 23.11
CA ARG A 223 -22.01 20.73 24.06
C ARG A 223 -21.75 22.09 23.44
N MET A 224 -22.81 22.86 23.21
CA MET A 224 -22.63 24.25 22.80
C MET A 224 -22.08 25.08 23.95
N GLN A 225 -21.15 25.97 23.62
CA GLN A 225 -20.67 26.95 24.58
C GLN A 225 -21.68 28.09 24.66
N VAL A 226 -21.60 28.92 25.69
CA VAL A 226 -22.43 30.12 25.82
C VAL A 226 -21.51 31.33 25.86
N ALA A 227 -21.89 32.37 25.14
CA ALA A 227 -21.16 33.63 25.13
C ALA A 227 -21.17 34.25 26.53
N SER A 228 -19.99 34.50 27.10
CA SER A 228 -19.87 35.03 28.47
C SER A 228 -19.86 36.55 28.55
N ARG A 229 -19.58 37.24 27.43
CA ARG A 229 -19.45 38.71 27.32
C ARG A 229 -19.84 39.19 25.92
N GLY A 230 -20.12 40.49 25.78
CA GLY A 230 -20.49 41.14 24.52
C GLY A 230 -21.99 41.20 24.25
N GLU A 231 -22.37 41.69 23.07
CA GLU A 231 -23.76 41.90 22.63
C GLU A 231 -24.62 40.63 22.77
N PHE A 232 -24.06 39.48 22.36
CA PHE A 232 -24.74 38.18 22.39
C PHE A 232 -24.51 37.37 23.68
N THR A 233 -24.19 38.02 24.80
CA THR A 233 -24.01 37.34 26.10
C THR A 233 -25.21 36.44 26.44
N GLY A 234 -24.94 35.22 26.90
CA GLY A 234 -25.97 34.23 27.22
C GLY A 234 -26.45 33.41 26.02
N ARG A 235 -26.05 33.74 24.79
CA ARG A 235 -26.42 32.97 23.59
C ARG A 235 -25.49 31.77 23.36
N PRO A 236 -26.03 30.63 22.87
CA PRO A 236 -25.21 29.53 22.42
C PRO A 236 -24.24 29.97 21.31
N THR A 237 -23.01 29.50 21.39
CA THR A 237 -21.94 29.81 20.44
C THR A 237 -21.15 28.57 20.06
N LEU A 238 -20.71 28.56 18.80
CA LEU A 238 -19.92 27.52 18.17
C LEU A 238 -18.69 28.16 17.52
N LEU A 239 -17.54 27.49 17.61
CA LEU A 239 -16.38 27.82 16.79
C LEU A 239 -16.44 26.92 15.55
N MET A 240 -16.57 27.52 14.37
CA MET A 240 -16.77 26.79 13.13
C MET A 240 -15.72 27.16 12.11
N GLU A 241 -15.35 26.19 11.29
CA GLU A 241 -14.58 26.45 10.09
C GLU A 241 -15.50 26.99 9.00
N ALA A 242 -15.33 28.28 8.69
CA ALA A 242 -16.04 28.93 7.61
C ALA A 242 -15.27 28.81 6.29
N THR A 243 -16.01 28.46 5.25
CA THR A 243 -15.64 28.72 3.86
C THR A 243 -16.59 29.77 3.28
N ALA A 244 -16.28 30.23 2.08
CA ALA A 244 -17.11 31.18 1.35
C ALA A 244 -17.41 30.64 -0.04
N TYR A 245 -18.63 30.88 -0.50
CA TYR A 245 -19.05 30.56 -1.86
C TYR A 245 -19.76 31.73 -2.50
N TYR A 246 -19.74 31.74 -3.83
CA TYR A 246 -20.44 32.70 -4.66
C TYR A 246 -21.43 31.93 -5.55
N PRO A 247 -22.74 32.23 -5.48
CA PRO A 247 -23.74 31.46 -6.22
C PRO A 247 -23.86 31.87 -7.69
N GLY A 248 -23.12 32.87 -8.18
CA GLY A 248 -23.29 33.37 -9.55
C GLY A 248 -22.50 32.63 -10.63
N PRO A 249 -22.59 33.08 -11.90
CA PRO A 249 -22.18 32.32 -13.09
C PRO A 249 -20.67 32.05 -13.19
N LEU A 250 -19.85 32.81 -12.47
CA LEU A 250 -18.39 32.61 -12.40
C LEU A 250 -17.99 31.53 -11.39
N ASN A 251 -18.93 30.75 -10.87
CA ASN A 251 -18.61 29.62 -10.01
C ASN A 251 -18.13 28.44 -10.88
N TYR A 252 -16.81 28.27 -10.98
CA TYR A 252 -16.10 27.30 -11.84
C TYR A 252 -16.28 25.81 -11.45
N GLY A 253 -17.39 25.44 -10.79
CA GLY A 253 -17.68 24.09 -10.30
C GLY A 253 -18.90 23.40 -10.92
N GLY A 254 -19.70 24.09 -11.75
CA GLY A 254 -20.85 23.53 -12.46
C GLY A 254 -22.15 23.43 -11.64
N GLY A 255 -23.27 23.78 -12.27
CA GLY A 255 -24.64 23.73 -11.73
C GLY A 255 -25.03 24.98 -10.93
N VAL A 256 -25.46 26.04 -11.61
CA VAL A 256 -26.10 27.22 -10.99
C VAL A 256 -27.52 26.89 -10.52
N ASN A 257 -27.62 26.01 -9.51
CA ASN A 257 -28.81 25.98 -8.68
C ASN A 257 -28.61 27.05 -7.62
N HIS A 258 -29.11 28.26 -7.90
CA HIS A 258 -29.17 29.36 -6.95
C HIS A 258 -30.16 29.09 -5.81
N ILE A 259 -30.61 27.85 -5.65
CA ILE A 259 -31.67 27.45 -4.75
C ILE A 259 -31.03 26.68 -3.61
N THR A 260 -31.29 27.16 -2.40
CA THR A 260 -30.82 26.56 -1.16
C THR A 260 -31.56 25.26 -0.88
N ALA A 261 -31.07 24.48 0.08
CA ALA A 261 -31.72 23.26 0.55
C ALA A 261 -33.20 23.45 0.97
N ILE A 262 -33.60 24.66 1.42
CA ILE A 262 -35.01 24.95 1.78
C ILE A 262 -35.81 25.65 0.68
N GLY A 263 -35.25 25.80 -0.52
CA GLY A 263 -35.96 26.35 -1.68
C GLY A 263 -35.87 27.86 -1.88
N THR A 264 -35.07 28.58 -1.08
CA THR A 264 -34.87 30.03 -1.22
C THR A 264 -33.72 30.36 -2.15
N ARG A 265 -33.60 31.63 -2.57
CA ARG A 265 -32.45 32.08 -3.38
C ARG A 265 -31.21 32.30 -2.51
N ALA A 266 -30.09 31.70 -2.91
CA ALA A 266 -28.78 31.98 -2.34
C ALA A 266 -28.39 33.46 -2.55
N ARG A 267 -28.07 34.13 -1.44
CA ARG A 267 -27.73 35.56 -1.35
C ARG A 267 -26.91 35.81 -0.09
N ARG A 268 -26.22 36.94 0.03
CA ARG A 268 -25.59 37.30 1.30
C ARG A 268 -26.61 37.29 2.45
N GLY A 269 -26.19 36.77 3.60
CA GLY A 269 -27.04 36.45 4.74
C GLY A 269 -27.59 35.02 4.73
N VAL A 270 -27.32 34.23 3.67
CA VAL A 270 -27.59 32.79 3.64
C VAL A 270 -26.31 32.02 3.91
N VAL A 271 -26.43 30.94 4.70
CA VAL A 271 -25.32 30.03 4.96
C VAL A 271 -25.73 28.58 4.77
N ALA A 272 -24.77 27.77 4.31
CA ALA A 272 -24.88 26.33 4.33
C ALA A 272 -24.34 25.77 5.64
N VAL A 273 -25.06 24.82 6.25
CA VAL A 273 -24.70 24.20 7.54
C VAL A 273 -24.86 22.68 7.50
N ASP A 274 -24.35 21.99 8.52
CA ASP A 274 -24.79 20.64 8.86
C ASP A 274 -26.04 20.72 9.75
N PRO A 275 -27.23 20.27 9.30
CA PRO A 275 -28.47 20.33 10.07
C PRO A 275 -28.43 19.60 11.41
N ARG A 276 -27.49 18.65 11.59
CA ARG A 276 -27.28 17.92 12.85
C ARG A 276 -26.58 18.78 13.91
N VAL A 277 -25.93 19.87 13.50
CA VAL A 277 -25.23 20.81 14.39
C VAL A 277 -26.03 22.11 14.53
N ILE A 278 -26.45 22.69 13.41
CA ILE A 278 -27.31 23.89 13.37
C ILE A 278 -28.54 23.55 12.52
N PRO A 279 -29.74 23.46 13.10
CA PRO A 279 -30.96 23.20 12.33
C PRO A 279 -31.17 24.25 11.24
N LEU A 280 -31.71 23.83 10.10
CA LEU A 280 -32.13 24.78 9.05
C LEU A 280 -33.17 25.75 9.59
N LYS A 281 -33.24 26.95 9.02
CA LYS A 281 -34.00 28.13 9.46
C LYS A 281 -33.52 28.76 10.77
N SER A 282 -32.42 28.30 11.37
CA SER A 282 -31.81 29.00 12.52
C SER A 282 -31.31 30.39 12.10
N ARG A 283 -31.52 31.39 12.96
CA ARG A 283 -30.97 32.74 12.82
C ARG A 283 -29.65 32.83 13.57
N LEU A 284 -28.64 33.39 12.92
CA LEU A 284 -27.26 33.39 13.39
C LEU A 284 -26.67 34.81 13.34
N PHE A 285 -25.66 35.04 14.17
CA PHE A 285 -24.68 36.10 13.95
C PHE A 285 -23.29 35.47 13.80
N ILE A 286 -22.55 35.87 12.78
CA ILE A 286 -21.25 35.29 12.43
C ILE A 286 -20.21 36.41 12.45
N GLU A 287 -19.20 36.29 13.31
CA GLU A 287 -18.15 37.29 13.44
C GLU A 287 -17.45 37.52 12.09
N GLY A 288 -17.34 38.79 11.68
CA GLY A 288 -16.73 39.18 10.41
C GLY A 288 -17.61 38.97 9.17
N TYR A 289 -18.85 38.50 9.32
CA TYR A 289 -19.81 38.34 8.21
C TYR A 289 -21.13 39.07 8.46
N GLY A 290 -21.69 38.93 9.67
CA GLY A 290 -22.94 39.57 10.09
C GLY A 290 -24.08 38.57 10.35
N PHE A 291 -25.31 39.08 10.30
CA PHE A 291 -26.52 38.27 10.49
C PHE A 291 -26.74 37.31 9.33
N ALA A 292 -27.16 36.09 9.65
CA ALA A 292 -27.41 35.06 8.67
C ALA A 292 -28.55 34.12 9.05
N VAL A 293 -29.07 33.40 8.06
CA VAL A 293 -30.05 32.33 8.22
C VAL A 293 -29.51 31.04 7.59
N ALA A 294 -29.62 29.94 8.34
CA ALA A 294 -29.25 28.61 7.87
C ALA A 294 -30.28 28.08 6.87
N GLU A 295 -30.18 28.47 5.60
CA GLU A 295 -31.13 28.07 4.55
C GLU A 295 -30.62 26.90 3.70
N ASP A 296 -29.31 26.62 3.75
CA ASP A 296 -28.68 25.71 2.79
C ASP A 296 -27.90 24.56 3.44
N THR A 297 -27.54 23.56 2.63
CA THR A 297 -26.66 22.45 3.01
C THR A 297 -25.66 22.16 1.89
N GLY A 298 -24.51 21.57 2.23
CA GLY A 298 -23.53 21.14 1.24
C GLY A 298 -23.02 19.73 1.52
N GLY A 299 -22.63 19.02 0.46
CA GLY A 299 -22.02 17.68 0.57
C GLY A 299 -20.77 17.67 1.46
N SER A 300 -19.97 18.73 1.37
CA SER A 300 -18.76 18.92 2.17
C SER A 300 -18.99 19.64 3.50
N ILE A 301 -20.18 20.23 3.71
CA ILE A 301 -20.50 21.00 4.91
C ILE A 301 -21.06 20.06 5.97
N LYS A 302 -20.15 19.42 6.72
CA LYS A 302 -20.42 18.41 7.75
C LYS A 302 -19.72 18.78 9.06
N GLY A 303 -20.38 18.55 10.20
CA GLY A 303 -19.86 18.90 11.52
C GLY A 303 -19.80 20.41 11.74
N GLN A 304 -18.72 20.90 12.36
CA GLN A 304 -18.49 22.32 12.62
C GLN A 304 -17.94 23.07 11.39
N ARG A 305 -18.59 22.88 10.24
CA ARG A 305 -18.31 23.60 9.00
C ARG A 305 -19.52 24.44 8.62
N ILE A 306 -19.25 25.62 8.09
CA ILE A 306 -20.27 26.56 7.61
C ILE A 306 -19.78 27.18 6.31
N ASP A 307 -20.67 27.33 5.32
CA ASP A 307 -20.33 27.99 4.05
C ASP A 307 -21.10 29.29 3.93
N LEU A 308 -20.38 30.39 3.75
CA LEU A 308 -20.95 31.73 3.77
C LEU A 308 -21.21 32.21 2.35
N CYS A 309 -22.45 32.55 2.03
CA CYS A 309 -22.79 33.07 0.71
C CYS A 309 -22.33 34.52 0.57
N PHE A 310 -21.59 34.83 -0.49
CA PHE A 310 -21.22 36.20 -0.83
C PHE A 310 -21.88 36.63 -2.14
N ASP A 311 -22.10 37.93 -2.28
CA ASP A 311 -22.72 38.51 -3.49
C ASP A 311 -21.74 38.54 -4.66
N THR A 312 -20.43 38.44 -4.40
CA THR A 312 -19.41 38.40 -5.46
C THR A 312 -18.35 37.33 -5.23
N TYR A 313 -17.80 36.81 -6.34
CA TYR A 313 -16.66 35.89 -6.31
C TYR A 313 -15.44 36.51 -5.61
N ARG A 314 -15.17 37.79 -5.85
CA ARG A 314 -14.02 38.50 -5.27
C ARG A 314 -14.10 38.55 -3.74
N GLU A 315 -15.28 38.80 -3.18
CA GLU A 315 -15.47 38.79 -1.72
C GLU A 315 -15.28 37.38 -1.15
N ALA A 316 -15.82 36.36 -1.81
CA ALA A 316 -15.67 34.97 -1.37
C ALA A 316 -14.19 34.55 -1.31
N ILE A 317 -13.40 34.85 -2.36
CA ILE A 317 -11.97 34.56 -2.38
C ILE A 317 -11.20 35.38 -1.34
N LYS A 318 -11.54 36.66 -1.16
CA LYS A 318 -10.92 37.51 -0.15
C LYS A 318 -11.21 37.00 1.27
N PHE A 319 -12.40 36.44 1.50
CA PHE A 319 -12.74 35.82 2.77
C PHE A 319 -11.96 34.52 2.99
N GLY A 320 -11.89 33.63 1.99
CA GLY A 320 -11.13 32.37 2.09
C GLY A 320 -11.61 31.45 3.22
N ARG A 321 -10.79 30.49 3.63
CA ARG A 321 -11.13 29.54 4.71
C ARG A 321 -10.54 30.01 6.04
N ARG A 322 -11.37 30.10 7.09
CA ARG A 322 -10.93 30.56 8.41
C ARG A 322 -11.85 30.06 9.52
N GLN A 323 -11.37 30.10 10.77
CA GLN A 323 -12.23 29.86 11.93
C GLN A 323 -13.06 31.11 12.22
N VAL A 324 -14.36 30.94 12.47
CA VAL A 324 -15.28 32.01 12.88
C VAL A 324 -16.10 31.57 14.09
N ARG A 325 -16.44 32.53 14.94
CA ARG A 325 -17.41 32.32 15.99
C ARG A 325 -18.82 32.57 15.44
N VAL A 326 -19.69 31.60 15.65
CA VAL A 326 -21.10 31.65 15.28
C VAL A 326 -21.92 31.70 16.55
N TYR A 327 -22.82 32.67 16.64
CA TYR A 327 -23.81 32.82 17.70
C TYR A 327 -25.15 32.35 17.17
N ILE A 328 -25.82 31.46 17.91
CA ILE A 328 -27.17 31.00 17.58
C ILE A 328 -28.15 31.94 18.28
N LEU A 329 -28.85 32.75 17.49
CA LEU A 329 -29.81 33.72 17.98
C LEU A 329 -31.18 33.09 18.18
N GLU A 330 -31.60 32.23 17.26
CA GLU A 330 -32.90 31.57 17.28
C GLU A 330 -32.83 30.25 16.50
N ARG A 331 -33.38 29.18 17.06
CA ARG A 331 -33.63 27.91 16.35
C ARG A 331 -35.12 27.79 15.99
N PRO A 332 -35.47 26.92 15.02
CA PRO A 332 -36.87 26.60 14.77
C PRO A 332 -37.57 26.13 16.06
N GLY A 333 -38.64 26.81 16.43
CA GLY A 333 -39.41 26.53 17.64
C GLY A 333 -38.99 27.32 18.88
N ASP A 334 -37.89 28.07 18.83
CA ASP A 334 -37.54 29.05 19.87
C ASP A 334 -38.48 30.27 19.80
N PRO A 335 -38.69 31.00 20.91
CA PRO A 335 -39.37 32.30 20.86
C PRO A 335 -38.56 33.28 19.98
N PRO A 336 -39.25 34.19 19.25
CA PRO A 336 -38.59 35.07 18.29
C PRO A 336 -37.52 35.91 18.97
N TYR A 337 -36.32 35.96 18.37
CA TYR A 337 -35.26 36.83 18.84
C TYR A 337 -35.70 38.30 18.68
N ARG A 338 -35.92 38.98 19.81
CA ARG A 338 -36.10 40.43 19.85
C ARG A 338 -34.74 41.07 20.12
N PRO A 339 -34.14 41.81 19.17
CA PRO A 339 -32.94 42.59 19.45
C PRO A 339 -33.21 43.48 20.66
N GLN A 340 -32.36 43.39 21.68
CA GLN A 340 -32.44 44.36 22.77
C GLN A 340 -32.03 45.73 22.24
N GLU A 341 -32.45 46.81 22.88
CA GLU A 341 -32.17 48.18 22.39
C GLU A 341 -30.66 48.48 22.27
N LYS A 342 -29.84 47.74 23.04
CA LYS A 342 -28.37 47.71 22.99
C LYS A 342 -27.78 46.97 21.77
N ASP A 343 -28.58 46.17 21.06
CA ASP A 343 -28.18 45.34 19.91
C ASP A 343 -28.43 46.08 18.56
N LYS A 344 -28.93 47.32 18.62
CA LYS A 344 -29.07 48.20 17.45
C LYS A 344 -27.74 48.93 17.21
N VAL A 345 -26.74 48.23 16.70
CA VAL A 345 -25.55 48.89 16.15
C VAL A 345 -25.95 49.61 14.85
N ASP A 346 -25.68 50.91 14.81
CA ASP A 346 -25.94 51.83 13.71
C ASP A 346 -25.32 51.30 12.38
N PRO A 347 -26.10 51.12 11.30
CA PRO A 347 -25.60 50.56 10.03
C PRO A 347 -24.84 51.61 9.18
N ARG A 348 -23.95 52.39 9.79
CA ARG A 348 -23.11 53.36 9.04
C ARG A 348 -21.96 52.71 8.30
#